data_AF-A0AAV4JUG0-F1
#
_entry.id   AF-A0AAV4JUG0-F1
#
_cell.length_a   1.000
_cell.length_b   1.000
_cell.length_c   1.000
_cell.angle_alpha   90.00
_cell.angle_beta   90.00
_cell.angle_gamma   90.00
#
_symmetry.space_group_name_H-M   'P 1'
#
loop_
_entity.id
_entity.type
_entity.pdbx_description
1 polymer ?
#
loop_
_entity_poly.entity_id
_entity_poly.type
_entity_poly.pdbx_seq_one_letter_code
_entity_poly.pdbx_strand_id
1 'polypeptide(L)'
;MSEFWRMADNDLSKLSSFHTKSLRKIARIFWPPIISKQDLLNHCQHESIENIIVQKRWRWIGYVRRKDQNAIPRVVAKSKPKGHRKRGRPKMTWRRTVEEEAATMGQSWGTLRTLAQDRVR
;
A
#
# COMPACT_ATOMS: atom_id res chain seq x y z
N MET A 1 1.43 -16.19 -14.37
CA MET A 1 1.68 -14.84 -13.84
C MET A 1 0.86 -14.62 -12.58
N SER A 2 1.51 -14.71 -11.42
CA SER A 2 0.98 -14.24 -10.13
C SER A 2 0.53 -12.79 -10.32
N GLU A 3 -0.75 -12.49 -10.11
CA GLU A 3 -1.24 -11.12 -10.24
C GLU A 3 -0.52 -10.29 -9.17
N PHE A 4 0.39 -9.45 -9.64
CA PHE A 4 1.24 -8.54 -8.89
C PHE A 4 0.45 -7.78 -7.81
N TRP A 5 1.05 -7.65 -6.62
CA TRP A 5 0.66 -6.73 -5.54
C TRP A 5 -0.74 -6.92 -4.93
N ARG A 6 -1.19 -8.17 -4.77
CA ARG A 6 -2.33 -8.45 -3.88
C ARG A 6 -1.86 -8.35 -2.43
N MET A 7 -2.45 -7.43 -1.67
CA MET A 7 -2.40 -7.46 -0.21
C MET A 7 -3.75 -7.96 0.25
N ALA A 8 -3.81 -9.15 0.84
CA ALA A 8 -4.99 -9.53 1.61
C ALA A 8 -4.96 -8.82 2.97
N ASP A 9 -6.11 -8.63 3.61
CA ASP A 9 -6.18 -7.99 4.93
C ASP A 9 -5.31 -8.72 5.97
N ASN A 10 -5.15 -10.04 5.83
CA ASN A 10 -4.25 -10.84 6.66
C ASN A 10 -2.77 -10.45 6.47
N ASP A 11 -2.35 -10.14 5.24
CA ASP A 11 -0.97 -9.70 4.97
C ASP A 11 -0.73 -8.31 5.57
N LEU A 12 -1.74 -7.42 5.49
CA LEU A 12 -1.67 -6.09 6.07
C LEU A 12 -1.59 -6.13 7.61
N SER A 13 -2.37 -7.00 8.25
CA SER A 13 -2.35 -7.22 9.70
C SER A 13 -0.98 -7.72 10.18
N LYS A 14 -0.38 -8.68 9.45
CA LYS A 14 0.97 -9.18 9.75
C LYS A 14 2.03 -8.10 9.61
N LEU A 15 1.96 -7.27 8.56
CA LEU A 15 2.85 -6.13 8.38
C LEU A 15 2.69 -5.07 9.46
N SER A 16 1.46 -4.77 9.89
CA SER A 16 1.19 -3.86 11.00
C SER A 16 1.80 -4.35 12.31
N SER A 17 1.67 -5.65 12.59
CA SER A 17 2.27 -6.29 13.76
C SER A 17 3.80 -6.24 13.72
N PHE A 18 4.39 -6.50 12.56
CA PHE A 18 5.83 -6.39 12.36
C PHE A 18 6.33 -4.95 12.53
N HIS A 19 5.66 -3.98 11.91
CA HIS A 19 6.01 -2.56 11.97
C HIS A 19 6.01 -2.03 13.40
N THR A 20 4.91 -2.26 14.12
CA THR A 20 4.76 -1.83 15.52
C THR A 20 5.77 -2.50 16.45
N LYS A 21 6.05 -3.80 16.26
CA LYS A 21 7.07 -4.51 17.03
C LYS A 21 8.49 -3.94 16.78
N SER A 22 8.80 -3.62 15.53
CA SER A 22 10.07 -3.01 15.15
C SER A 22 10.22 -1.61 15.74
N LEU A 23 9.18 -0.77 15.67
CA LEU A 23 9.19 0.57 16.27
C LEU A 23 9.40 0.53 17.78
N ARG A 24 8.75 -0.38 18.50
CA ARG A 24 8.99 -0.54 19.96
C ARG A 24 10.45 -0.86 20.28
N LYS A 25 11.08 -1.73 19.48
CA LYS A 25 12.50 -2.07 19.65
C LYS A 25 13.41 -0.88 19.38
N ILE A 26 13.15 -0.13 18.31
CA ILE A 26 13.94 1.06 17.94
C ILE A 26 13.81 2.14 19.01
N ALA A 27 12.59 2.40 19.49
CA ALA A 27 12.31 3.35 20.55
C ALA A 27 12.70 2.85 21.96
N ARG A 28 13.26 1.64 22.08
CA ARG A 28 13.65 0.99 23.36
C ARG A 28 12.50 0.93 24.38
N ILE A 29 11.27 0.77 23.91
CA ILE A 29 10.09 0.61 24.76
C ILE A 29 9.95 -0.87 25.08
N PHE A 30 10.32 -1.22 26.31
CA PHE A 30 10.10 -2.53 26.90
C PHE A 30 8.94 -2.46 27.89
N TRP A 31 8.45 -3.61 28.33
CA TRP A 31 7.55 -3.70 29.48
C TRP A 31 8.21 -3.04 30.71
N PRO A 32 7.49 -2.40 31.66
CA PRO A 32 6.03 -2.32 31.87
C PRO A 32 5.19 -1.23 31.17
N PRO A 33 5.73 -0.16 30.53
CA PRO A 33 4.88 0.87 29.94
C PRO A 33 3.97 0.32 28.82
N ILE A 34 2.66 0.53 29.00
CA ILE A 34 1.62 0.24 28.01
C ILE A 34 1.40 1.51 27.19
N ILE A 35 1.74 1.45 25.90
CA ILE A 35 1.61 2.55 24.94
C ILE A 35 0.71 2.08 23.81
N SER A 36 -0.24 2.92 23.40
CA SER A 36 -1.14 2.62 22.28
C SER A 36 -0.38 2.58 20.95
N LYS A 37 -0.96 1.96 19.91
CA LYS A 37 -0.35 1.96 18.57
C LYS A 37 -0.22 3.37 18.00
N GLN A 38 -1.20 4.24 18.25
CA GLN A 38 -1.19 5.63 17.77
C GLN A 38 -0.11 6.45 18.47
N ASP A 39 -0.01 6.35 19.80
CA ASP A 39 1.01 7.07 20.56
C ASP A 39 2.42 6.64 20.19
N LEU A 40 2.64 5.34 19.94
CA LEU A 40 3.92 4.83 19.45
C LEU A 40 4.30 5.44 18.09
N LEU A 41 3.34 5.53 17.18
CA LEU A 41 3.55 6.13 15.86
C LEU A 41 3.85 7.63 15.98
N ASN A 42 3.10 8.35 16.81
CA ASN A 42 3.30 9.78 17.06
C ASN A 42 4.66 10.05 17.71
N HIS A 43 5.04 9.24 18.70
CA HIS A 43 6.34 9.33 19.37
C HIS A 43 7.50 9.12 18.39
N CYS A 44 7.37 8.17 17.47
CA CYS A 44 8.36 7.91 16.43
C CYS A 44 8.23 8.84 15.21
N GLN A 45 7.28 9.79 15.21
CA GLN A 45 6.94 10.65 14.06
C GLN A 45 6.74 9.85 12.76
N HIS A 46 6.13 8.66 12.88
CA HIS A 46 6.06 7.69 11.80
C HIS A 46 4.61 7.42 11.39
N GLU A 47 4.38 7.27 10.09
CA GLU A 47 3.07 6.87 9.58
C GLU A 47 2.77 5.37 9.79
N SER A 48 1.49 5.03 9.74
CA SER A 48 1.06 3.63 9.71
C SER A 48 1.61 2.92 8.47
N ILE A 49 1.91 1.63 8.59
CA ILE A 49 2.42 0.85 7.45
C ILE A 49 1.40 0.78 6.30
N GLU A 50 0.11 0.85 6.64
CA GLU A 50 -1.00 0.83 5.69
C GLU A 50 -0.95 2.06 4.79
N ASN A 51 -0.81 3.26 5.39
CA ASN A 51 -0.68 4.52 4.67
C ASN A 51 0.57 4.52 3.78
N ILE A 52 1.70 4.01 4.28
CA ILE A 52 2.96 3.93 3.51
C ILE A 52 2.81 3.01 2.28
N ILE A 53 2.15 1.87 2.44
CA ILE A 53 1.91 0.93 1.34
C ILE A 53 1.04 1.59 0.28
N VAL A 54 -0.05 2.23 0.70
CA VAL A 54 -0.97 2.96 -0.17
C VAL A 54 -0.23 4.08 -0.91
N GLN A 55 0.54 4.91 -0.21
CA GLN A 55 1.32 5.99 -0.81
C GLN A 55 2.31 5.45 -1.86
N LYS A 56 3.07 4.40 -1.54
CA LYS A 56 4.00 3.77 -2.49
C LYS A 56 3.27 3.22 -3.71
N ARG A 57 2.09 2.64 -3.51
CA ARG A 57 1.23 2.12 -4.58
C ARG A 57 0.81 3.23 -5.54
N TRP A 58 0.28 4.34 -5.01
CA TRP A 58 -0.13 5.49 -5.81
C TRP A 58 1.03 6.19 -6.50
N ARG A 59 2.19 6.28 -5.85
CA ARG A 59 3.43 6.77 -6.47
C ARG A 59 3.83 5.90 -7.67
N TRP A 60 3.70 4.58 -7.56
CA TRP A 60 3.96 3.66 -8.68
C TRP A 60 2.93 3.82 -9.81
N ILE A 61 1.64 3.99 -9.50
CA ILE A 61 0.60 4.28 -10.50
C ILE A 61 0.93 5.59 -11.25
N GLY A 62 1.33 6.63 -10.53
CA GLY A 62 1.78 7.88 -11.11
C GLY A 62 2.99 7.69 -12.04
N TYR A 63 3.96 6.89 -11.62
CA TYR A 63 5.12 6.52 -12.46
C TYR A 63 4.69 5.79 -13.74
N VAL A 64 3.84 4.77 -13.64
CA VAL A 64 3.33 4.00 -14.79
C VAL A 64 2.56 4.92 -15.76
N ARG A 65 1.76 5.85 -15.23
CA ARG A 65 0.99 6.80 -16.04
C ARG A 65 1.86 7.81 -16.79
N ARG A 66 3.02 8.18 -16.24
CA ARG A 66 4.01 9.07 -16.89
C ARG A 66 4.84 8.39 -17.97
N LYS A 67 4.86 7.05 -18.02
CA LYS A 67 5.56 6.31 -19.09
C LYS A 67 4.80 6.38 -20.41
N ASP A 68 5.53 6.22 -21.51
CA ASP A 68 4.98 6.16 -22.86
C ASP A 68 3.86 5.10 -22.99
N GLN A 69 2.95 5.30 -23.95
CA GLN A 69 1.80 4.41 -24.15
C GLN A 69 2.21 2.97 -24.42
N ASN A 70 3.34 2.76 -25.11
CA ASN A 70 3.86 1.44 -25.47
C ASN A 70 4.82 0.87 -24.42
N ALA A 71 5.10 1.62 -23.34
CA ALA A 71 5.97 1.15 -22.28
C ALA A 71 5.35 -0.06 -21.57
N ILE A 72 6.15 -1.11 -21.39
CA ILE A 72 5.76 -2.39 -20.76
C ILE A 72 4.95 -2.19 -19.46
N PRO A 73 5.35 -1.32 -18.51
CA PRO A 73 4.58 -1.13 -17.28
C PRO A 73 3.16 -0.61 -17.50
N ARG A 74 2.95 0.22 -18.52
CA ARG A 74 1.65 0.81 -18.86
C ARG A 74 0.75 -0.18 -19.59
N VAL A 75 1.32 -1.01 -20.45
CA VAL A 75 0.63 -2.12 -21.12
C VAL A 75 0.19 -3.17 -20.09
N VAL A 76 1.10 -3.59 -19.21
CA VAL A 76 0.82 -4.58 -18.16
C VAL A 76 -0.25 -4.07 -17.20
N ALA A 77 -0.18 -2.81 -16.75
CA ALA A 77 -1.18 -2.24 -15.85
C ALA A 77 -2.58 -2.16 -16.46
N LYS A 78 -2.71 -2.00 -17.78
CA LYS A 78 -3.99 -2.01 -18.50
C LYS A 78 -4.48 -3.42 -18.84
N SER A 79 -3.58 -4.39 -18.88
CA SER A 79 -3.91 -5.74 -19.33
C SER A 79 -4.95 -6.40 -18.43
N LYS A 80 -6.00 -6.95 -19.04
CA LYS A 80 -6.95 -7.86 -18.39
C LYS A 80 -6.61 -9.27 -18.83
N PRO A 81 -6.15 -10.17 -17.94
CA PRO A 81 -5.88 -11.54 -18.34
C PRO A 81 -7.19 -12.19 -18.80
N LYS A 82 -7.23 -12.69 -20.03
CA LYS A 82 -8.35 -13.49 -20.56
C LYS A 82 -8.32 -14.89 -19.93
N GLY A 83 -9.49 -15.45 -19.61
CA GLY A 83 -9.66 -16.82 -19.14
C GLY A 83 -10.33 -16.97 -17.76
N HIS A 84 -10.80 -18.17 -17.46
CA HIS A 84 -11.41 -18.50 -16.17
C HIS A 84 -10.34 -18.67 -15.08
N ARG A 85 -10.63 -18.20 -13.86
CA ARG A 85 -9.72 -18.38 -12.72
C ARG A 85 -9.88 -19.77 -12.13
N LYS A 86 -8.77 -20.49 -11.95
CA LYS A 86 -8.77 -21.77 -11.24
C LYS A 86 -9.23 -21.59 -9.78
N ARG A 87 -9.92 -22.61 -9.25
CA ARG A 87 -10.31 -22.70 -7.83
C ARG A 87 -9.06 -22.57 -6.95
N GLY A 88 -9.16 -21.79 -5.87
CA GLY A 88 -8.05 -21.49 -4.96
C GLY A 88 -7.25 -20.22 -5.28
N ARG A 89 -7.41 -19.62 -6.47
CA ARG A 89 -6.81 -18.31 -6.77
C ARG A 89 -7.56 -17.23 -5.97
N PRO A 90 -6.87 -16.27 -5.32
CA PRO A 90 -7.57 -15.27 -4.54
C PRO A 90 -8.47 -14.38 -5.41
N LYS A 91 -9.63 -14.02 -4.87
CA LYS A 91 -10.68 -13.23 -5.55
C LYS A 91 -10.27 -11.78 -5.80
N MET A 92 -9.33 -11.27 -4.98
CA MET A 92 -8.85 -9.89 -5.04
C MET A 92 -7.77 -9.74 -6.12
N THR A 93 -7.85 -8.63 -6.85
CA THR A 93 -6.92 -8.28 -7.93
C THR A 93 -6.32 -6.93 -7.63
N TRP A 94 -5.12 -6.66 -8.14
CA TRP A 94 -4.52 -5.32 -8.11
C TRP A 94 -5.52 -4.21 -8.46
N ARG A 95 -6.26 -4.39 -9.56
CA ARG A 95 -7.23 -3.40 -10.02
C ARG A 95 -8.35 -3.16 -9.01
N ARG A 96 -8.92 -4.23 -8.47
CA ARG A 96 -9.94 -4.14 -7.40
C ARG A 96 -9.39 -3.47 -6.15
N THR A 97 -8.17 -3.83 -5.71
CA THR A 97 -7.53 -3.20 -4.55
C THR A 97 -7.33 -1.71 -4.77
N VAL A 98 -6.87 -1.27 -5.95
CA VAL A 98 -6.73 0.15 -6.27
C VAL A 98 -8.07 0.88 -6.36
N GLU A 99 -9.09 0.24 -6.94
CA GLU A 99 -10.45 0.80 -7.04
C GLU A 99 -11.11 0.93 -5.65
N GLU A 100 -10.97 -0.08 -4.79
CA GLU A 100 -11.43 -0.06 -3.39
C GLU A 100 -10.68 1.00 -2.57
N GLU A 101 -9.34 1.06 -2.68
CA GLU A 101 -8.55 2.10 -2.02
C GLU A 101 -8.96 3.50 -2.46
N ALA A 102 -9.22 3.71 -3.76
CA ALA A 102 -9.72 4.97 -4.27
C ALA A 102 -11.11 5.32 -3.72
N ALA A 103 -11.96 4.31 -3.48
CA ALA A 103 -13.29 4.50 -2.91
C ALA A 103 -13.25 4.78 -1.40
N THR A 104 -12.46 4.03 -0.64
CA THR A 104 -12.33 4.16 0.82
C THR A 104 -11.66 5.46 1.23
N MET A 105 -10.71 5.97 0.42
CA MET A 105 -9.90 7.08 0.89
C MET A 105 -10.63 8.41 1.00
N GLY A 106 -11.70 8.66 0.23
CA GLY A 106 -12.51 9.90 0.33
C GLY A 106 -11.76 11.24 0.21
N GLN A 107 -10.42 11.23 0.18
CA GLN A 107 -9.55 12.37 -0.03
C GLN A 107 -9.63 12.78 -1.48
N SER A 108 -9.56 14.09 -1.70
CA SER A 108 -9.41 14.66 -3.02
C SER A 108 -8.33 13.90 -3.80
N TRP A 109 -8.67 13.48 -5.02
CA TRP A 109 -7.72 12.98 -6.01
C TRP A 109 -6.47 13.89 -6.13
N GLY A 110 -6.61 15.17 -5.79
CA GLY A 110 -5.53 16.13 -5.64
C GLY A 110 -4.52 15.74 -4.56
N THR A 111 -4.94 15.44 -3.33
CA THR A 111 -4.04 15.08 -2.22
C THR A 111 -3.23 13.82 -2.53
N LEU A 112 -3.89 12.80 -3.10
CA LEU A 112 -3.21 11.57 -3.53
C LEU A 112 -2.25 11.81 -4.70
N ARG A 113 -2.60 12.72 -5.61
CA ARG A 113 -1.72 13.13 -6.70
C ARG A 113 -0.49 13.87 -6.18
N THR A 114 -0.65 14.75 -5.19
CA THR A 114 0.46 15.45 -4.51
C THR A 114 1.36 14.45 -3.79
N LEU A 115 0.78 13.55 -2.97
CA LEU A 115 1.51 12.48 -2.28
C LEU A 115 2.23 11.51 -3.25
N ALA A 116 1.65 11.27 -4.43
CA ALA A 116 2.26 10.47 -5.50
C ALA A 116 3.33 11.21 -6.30
N GLN A 117 3.35 12.54 -6.26
CA GLN A 117 4.31 13.40 -6.93
C GLN A 117 5.55 13.67 -6.06
N ASP A 118 5.38 13.78 -4.74
CA ASP A 118 6.49 14.14 -3.86
C ASP A 118 7.67 13.19 -3.98
N ARG A 119 8.81 13.74 -4.40
CA ARG A 119 10.14 13.19 -4.18
C ARG A 119 10.81 14.12 -3.18
N VAL A 120 10.55 13.94 -1.89
CA VAL A 120 11.52 14.40 -0.90
C VAL A 120 12.75 13.52 -1.11
N ARG A 121 13.82 14.13 -1.60
CA ARG A 121 15.08 13.49 -1.93
C ARG A 121 16.04 13.63 -0.78
#